data_AF-A0A651FVX6-F1
#
_entry.id   AF-A0A651FVX6-F1
#
_cell.length_a   1.000
_cell.length_b   1.000
_cell.length_c   1.000
_cell.angle_alpha   90.00
_cell.angle_beta   90.00
_cell.angle_gamma   90.00
#
_symmetry.space_group_name_H-M   'P 1'
#
loop_
_entity.id
_entity.type
_entity.pdbx_description
1 polymer ?
#
loop_
_entity_poly.entity_id
_entity_poly.type
_entity_poly.pdbx_seq_one_letter_code
_entity_poly.pdbx_strand_id
1 'polypeptide(L)'
;MEKHQHHASPSPLTPHLLQGIGLLVVSGILLLIALSWFWDGIQRWMAISALEQSQRHEFLDRSSQAQQAANRAARYGKDAATAVAGFDPTATDAPTRINQIAAGVSQNRALVRNMQDYVRILDDQPISPSGHGPNVALLQAMVEYRDHQRGSVPPLPTTHSGGAPDRSLLQRALEWRLAAAWRSGDGDAAAESAAQLAFLFPKHPATPYARLFHQAMSEGLEEGQLGRLLGRNSATRNEAAIAAVLRAAMQQRPENSLAILPHIPSSKRSGPERLTSLIINESSPERVTEEAERQGSDEALGVAAAYVLSHNRVDLARRLAATGSEGFERRLSTIVARRELDFATLEKLGVAIEDIQPQPMLIHHGRDWISFHLSDSHGNIPTAQGLQVRINGTAIESDSMVRVGSLIWVHAPGDNRLNLELRIDDQPVSIQEVWR
;
A
#
# COMPACT_ATOMS: atom_id res chain seq x y z
N MET A 1 29.16 -72.84 83.98
CA MET A 1 29.32 -71.75 82.99
C MET A 1 28.07 -71.74 82.11
N GLU A 2 27.01 -71.09 82.57
CA GLU A 2 25.77 -70.88 81.79
C GLU A 2 25.79 -69.46 81.21
N LYS A 3 25.67 -69.37 79.88
CA LYS A 3 25.53 -68.11 79.14
C LYS A 3 24.05 -67.74 79.13
N HIS A 4 23.66 -66.74 79.91
CA HIS A 4 22.34 -66.12 79.78
C HIS A 4 22.29 -65.27 78.49
N GLN A 5 21.58 -65.78 77.47
CA GLN A 5 21.15 -64.99 76.32
C GLN A 5 19.88 -64.21 76.71
N HIS A 6 20.01 -62.90 76.89
CA HIS A 6 18.86 -61.99 76.92
C HIS A 6 18.38 -61.76 75.48
N HIS A 7 17.30 -62.44 75.10
CA HIS A 7 16.51 -62.08 73.92
C HIS A 7 15.70 -60.81 74.25
N ALA A 8 16.19 -59.66 73.80
CA ALA A 8 15.40 -58.43 73.79
C ALA A 8 14.25 -58.59 72.79
N SER A 9 13.02 -58.66 73.29
CA SER A 9 11.83 -58.66 72.46
C SER A 9 11.66 -57.27 71.83
N PRO A 10 11.47 -57.15 70.51
CA PRO A 10 11.34 -55.86 69.85
C PRO A 10 10.09 -55.13 70.36
N SER A 11 10.27 -53.92 70.90
CA SER A 11 9.17 -53.05 71.31
C SER A 11 8.26 -52.78 70.10
N PRO A 12 6.93 -52.96 70.22
CA PRO A 12 6.02 -52.68 69.12
C PRO A 12 6.11 -51.20 68.76
N LEU A 13 6.37 -50.92 67.47
CA LEU A 13 6.32 -49.57 66.91
C LEU A 13 4.96 -48.95 67.27
N THR A 14 4.99 -47.81 67.97
CA THR A 14 3.77 -47.15 68.42
C THR A 14 2.98 -46.63 67.20
N PRO A 15 1.63 -46.71 67.22
CA PRO A 15 0.79 -46.34 66.09
C PRO A 15 1.00 -44.88 65.62
N HIS A 16 1.44 -44.00 66.52
CA HIS A 16 1.79 -42.61 66.22
C HIS A 16 3.03 -42.48 65.32
N LEU A 17 4.00 -43.40 65.44
CA LEU A 17 5.21 -43.37 64.63
C LEU A 17 4.91 -43.80 63.18
N LEU A 18 4.01 -44.77 62.98
CA LEU A 18 3.52 -45.16 61.66
C LEU A 18 2.70 -44.04 60.98
N GLN A 19 1.88 -43.31 61.75
CA GLN A 19 1.15 -42.14 61.24
C GLN A 19 2.09 -41.00 60.84
N GLY A 20 3.14 -40.72 61.63
CA GLY A 20 4.14 -39.71 61.33
C GLY A 20 4.93 -40.02 60.05
N ILE A 21 5.34 -41.29 59.88
CA ILE A 21 6.00 -41.74 58.64
C ILE A 21 5.04 -41.61 57.44
N GLY A 22 3.78 -42.00 57.60
CA GLY A 22 2.77 -41.86 56.53
C GLY A 22 2.57 -40.42 56.07
N LEU A 23 2.46 -39.47 57.01
CA LEU A 23 2.34 -38.04 56.71
C LEU A 23 3.58 -37.47 56.01
N LEU A 24 4.79 -37.89 56.41
CA LEU A 24 6.03 -37.49 55.74
C LEU A 24 6.10 -37.99 54.30
N VAL A 25 5.71 -39.25 54.05
CA VAL A 25 5.69 -39.82 52.70
C VAL A 25 4.70 -39.08 51.81
N VAL A 26 3.47 -38.82 52.28
CA VAL A 26 2.47 -38.08 51.52
C VAL A 26 2.93 -36.64 51.24
N SER A 27 3.51 -35.97 52.23
CA SER A 27 4.04 -34.61 52.07
C SER A 27 5.20 -34.57 51.06
N GLY A 28 6.08 -35.57 51.08
CA GLY A 28 7.16 -35.73 50.10
C GLY A 28 6.62 -35.92 48.67
N ILE A 29 5.59 -36.74 48.49
CA ILE A 29 4.95 -36.95 47.18
C ILE A 29 4.30 -35.65 46.68
N LEU A 30 3.56 -34.94 47.53
CA LEU A 30 2.93 -33.67 47.15
C LEU A 30 3.97 -32.61 46.78
N LEU A 31 5.09 -32.54 47.49
CA LEU A 31 6.20 -31.64 47.16
C LEU A 31 6.80 -31.96 45.78
N LEU A 32 7.00 -33.24 45.46
CA LEU A 32 7.49 -33.67 44.15
C LEU A 32 6.52 -33.32 43.02
N ILE A 33 5.21 -33.48 43.24
CA ILE A 33 4.17 -33.07 42.27
C ILE A 33 4.21 -31.55 42.07
N ALA A 34 4.26 -30.77 43.15
CA ALA A 34 4.34 -29.31 43.08
C ALA A 34 5.62 -28.83 42.36
N LEU A 35 6.76 -29.48 42.62
CA LEU A 35 8.02 -29.18 41.95
C LEU A 35 7.95 -29.50 40.44
N SER A 36 7.28 -30.60 40.07
CA SER A 36 7.04 -30.95 38.67
C SER A 36 6.21 -29.89 37.96
N TRP A 37 5.09 -29.45 38.56
CA TRP A 37 4.24 -28.41 37.98
C TRP A 37 4.95 -27.05 37.89
N PHE A 38 5.75 -26.70 38.90
CA PHE A 38 6.56 -25.49 38.89
C PHE A 38 7.59 -25.52 37.76
N TRP A 39 8.26 -26.66 37.57
CA TRP A 39 9.23 -26.85 36.49
C TRP A 39 8.58 -26.75 35.10
N ASP A 40 7.41 -27.37 34.90
CA ASP A 40 6.65 -27.26 33.65
C ASP A 40 6.24 -25.81 33.37
N GLY A 41 5.87 -25.05 34.41
CA GLY A 41 5.57 -23.62 34.31
C GLY A 41 6.77 -22.79 33.82
N ILE A 42 7.96 -23.04 34.38
CA ILE A 42 9.21 -22.38 33.96
C ILE A 42 9.52 -22.71 32.49
N GLN A 43 9.40 -23.97 32.09
CA GLN A 43 9.64 -24.40 30.71
C GLN A 43 8.70 -23.72 29.71
N ARG A 44 7.40 -23.62 30.03
CA ARG A 44 6.41 -22.89 29.22
C ARG A 44 6.74 -21.41 29.10
N TRP A 45 7.13 -20.75 30.20
CA TRP A 45 7.50 -19.34 30.19
C TRP A 45 8.74 -19.07 29.32
N MET A 46 9.77 -19.91 29.43
CA MET A 46 10.97 -19.81 28.59
C MET A 46 10.67 -20.02 27.10
N ALA A 47 9.76 -20.96 26.77
CA ALA A 47 9.34 -21.20 25.40
C ALA A 47 8.62 -19.98 24.78
N ILE A 48 7.69 -19.37 25.52
CA ILE A 48 6.97 -18.16 25.06
C ILE A 48 7.94 -16.99 24.85
N SER A 49 8.86 -16.77 25.78
CA SER A 49 9.87 -15.70 25.67
C SER A 49 10.79 -15.90 24.45
N ALA A 50 11.22 -17.15 24.21
CA ALA A 50 12.04 -17.49 23.05
C ALA A 50 11.28 -17.32 21.71
N LEU A 51 9.97 -17.60 21.69
CA LEU A 51 9.13 -17.34 20.52
C LEU A 51 8.98 -15.84 20.22
N GLU A 52 8.70 -15.02 21.25
CA GLU A 52 8.63 -13.57 21.08
C GLU A 52 9.96 -13.00 20.56
N GLN A 53 11.10 -13.55 21.00
CA GLN A 53 12.43 -13.17 20.47
C GLN A 53 12.58 -13.59 19.00
N SER A 54 12.15 -14.79 18.63
CA SER A 54 12.24 -15.29 17.25
C SER A 54 11.51 -14.38 16.27
N GLN A 55 10.25 -14.04 16.56
CA GLN A 55 9.43 -13.14 15.74
C GLN A 55 10.06 -11.75 15.60
N ARG A 56 10.65 -11.22 16.67
CA ARG A 56 11.39 -9.93 16.61
C ARG A 56 12.62 -10.00 15.73
N HIS A 57 13.36 -11.10 15.77
CA HIS A 57 14.57 -11.27 14.96
C HIS A 57 14.23 -11.47 13.47
N GLU A 58 13.17 -12.22 13.16
CA GLU A 58 12.71 -12.44 11.79
C GLU A 58 12.29 -11.13 11.14
N PHE A 59 11.53 -10.31 11.87
CA PHE A 59 11.13 -8.98 11.40
C PHE A 59 12.30 -8.02 11.17
N LEU A 60 13.38 -8.15 11.93
CA LEU A 60 14.59 -7.34 11.78
C LEU A 60 15.57 -7.90 10.74
N ASP A 61 15.12 -8.88 9.94
CA ASP A 61 15.92 -9.57 8.92
C ASP A 61 17.18 -10.26 9.50
N ARG A 62 17.04 -10.80 10.72
CA ARG A 62 18.08 -11.55 11.44
C ARG A 62 17.74 -13.03 11.51
N SER A 63 17.62 -13.64 10.33
CA SER A 63 17.19 -15.03 10.15
C SER A 63 17.91 -16.04 11.06
N SER A 64 19.24 -15.94 11.20
CA SER A 64 20.02 -16.84 12.06
C SER A 64 19.67 -16.72 13.55
N GLN A 65 19.41 -15.51 14.04
CA GLN A 65 19.01 -15.26 15.44
C GLN A 65 17.56 -15.68 15.69
N ALA A 66 16.70 -15.44 14.70
CA ALA A 66 15.31 -15.93 14.70
C ALA A 66 15.26 -17.45 14.85
N GLN A 67 16.05 -18.16 14.05
CA GLN A 67 16.08 -19.61 14.06
C GLN A 67 16.69 -20.17 15.35
N GLN A 68 17.72 -19.53 15.91
CA GLN A 68 18.25 -19.91 17.24
C GLN A 68 17.23 -19.72 18.36
N ALA A 69 16.41 -18.67 18.30
CA ALA A 69 15.35 -18.43 19.28
C ALA A 69 14.19 -19.44 19.13
N ALA A 70 13.76 -19.74 17.90
CA ALA A 70 12.77 -20.79 17.63
C ALA A 70 13.26 -22.17 18.11
N ASN A 71 14.52 -22.52 17.81
CA ASN A 71 15.14 -23.76 18.29
C ASN A 71 15.17 -23.88 19.82
N ARG A 72 15.37 -22.77 20.53
CA ARG A 72 15.29 -22.75 22.00
C ARG A 72 13.86 -23.00 22.46
N ALA A 73 12.86 -22.34 21.87
CA ALA A 73 11.46 -22.55 22.20
C ALA A 73 11.02 -24.02 22.04
N ALA A 74 11.40 -24.66 20.92
CA ALA A 74 11.09 -26.06 20.64
C ALA A 74 11.70 -27.04 21.66
N ARG A 75 12.91 -26.77 22.17
CA ARG A 75 13.60 -27.64 23.16
C ARG A 75 12.93 -27.65 24.54
N TYR A 76 12.24 -26.57 24.91
CA TYR A 76 11.60 -26.46 26.21
C TYR A 76 10.18 -27.07 26.24
N GLY A 77 9.65 -27.53 25.11
CA GLY A 77 8.29 -28.08 25.03
C GLY A 77 8.21 -29.60 24.97
N LYS A 78 7.82 -30.25 26.08
CA LYS A 78 7.37 -31.66 26.06
C LYS A 78 5.91 -31.81 25.62
N ASP A 79 5.09 -30.78 25.83
CA ASP A 79 3.71 -30.73 25.36
C ASP A 79 3.64 -30.23 23.91
N ALA A 80 2.72 -30.79 23.12
CA ALA A 80 2.47 -30.36 21.74
C ALA A 80 2.26 -28.84 21.64
N ALA A 81 1.58 -28.23 22.60
CA ALA A 81 1.36 -26.79 22.63
C ALA A 81 2.66 -25.99 22.66
N THR A 82 3.65 -26.45 23.42
CA THR A 82 4.94 -25.78 23.57
C THR A 82 5.88 -26.11 22.40
N ALA A 83 5.86 -27.36 21.92
CA ALA A 83 6.63 -27.78 20.75
C ALA A 83 6.16 -27.07 19.46
N VAL A 84 4.84 -26.94 19.29
CA VAL A 84 4.23 -26.20 18.17
C VAL A 84 4.42 -24.69 18.34
N ALA A 85 4.38 -24.17 19.57
CA ALA A 85 4.67 -22.75 19.80
C ALA A 85 6.09 -22.38 19.37
N GLY A 86 7.08 -23.24 19.58
CA GLY A 86 8.47 -22.99 19.15
C GLY A 86 8.80 -23.43 17.72
N PHE A 87 7.84 -23.97 16.99
CA PHE A 87 8.04 -24.47 15.64
C PHE A 87 8.06 -23.31 14.64
N ASP A 88 9.12 -23.21 13.86
CA ASP A 88 9.20 -22.31 12.71
C ASP A 88 8.69 -23.07 11.48
N PRO A 89 7.50 -22.73 10.97
CA PRO A 89 6.88 -23.41 9.85
C PRO A 89 7.51 -23.02 8.51
N THR A 90 8.33 -21.96 8.47
CA THR A 90 9.02 -21.46 7.27
C THR A 90 10.44 -22.01 7.11
N ALA A 91 10.94 -22.73 8.11
CA ALA A 91 12.26 -23.34 8.06
C ALA A 91 12.32 -24.43 6.97
N THR A 92 13.45 -24.55 6.27
CA THR A 92 13.65 -25.57 5.24
C THR A 92 13.54 -27.01 5.75
N ASP A 93 13.71 -27.23 7.06
CA ASP A 93 13.52 -28.53 7.73
C ASP A 93 12.16 -28.66 8.45
N ALA A 94 11.24 -27.71 8.24
CA ALA A 94 9.92 -27.66 8.87
C ALA A 94 9.11 -28.97 8.68
N PRO A 95 9.01 -29.58 7.48
CA PRO A 95 8.29 -30.85 7.30
C PRO A 95 8.86 -31.99 8.15
N THR A 96 10.19 -32.08 8.22
CA THR A 96 10.87 -33.12 9.01
C THR A 96 10.63 -32.91 10.50
N ARG A 97 10.74 -31.66 10.97
CA ARG A 97 10.56 -31.30 12.37
C ARG A 97 9.14 -31.50 12.87
N ILE A 98 8.13 -31.12 12.09
CA ILE A 98 6.74 -31.30 12.52
C ILE A 98 6.36 -32.78 12.59
N ASN A 99 6.93 -33.62 11.72
CA ASN A 99 6.76 -35.07 11.78
C ASN A 99 7.44 -35.70 13.01
N GLN A 100 8.60 -35.18 13.43
CA GLN A 100 9.25 -35.57 14.67
C GLN A 100 8.41 -35.20 15.90
N ILE A 101 7.81 -33.99 15.90
CA ILE A 101 6.86 -33.56 16.95
C ILE A 101 5.63 -34.47 16.94
N ALA A 102 5.08 -34.80 15.76
CA ALA A 102 3.93 -35.69 15.64
C ALA A 102 4.18 -37.10 16.18
N ALA A 103 5.39 -37.64 16.01
CA ALA A 103 5.76 -38.94 16.55
C ALA A 103 5.91 -38.94 18.08
N GLY A 104 6.33 -37.81 18.67
CA GLY A 104 6.61 -37.70 20.11
C GLY A 104 5.41 -37.34 20.99
N VAL A 105 4.28 -36.94 20.41
CA VAL A 105 3.16 -36.36 21.15
C VAL A 105 1.91 -37.26 21.10
N SER A 106 1.43 -37.69 22.28
CA SER A 106 0.20 -38.47 22.44
C SER A 106 -1.06 -37.59 22.66
N GLN A 107 -0.92 -36.43 23.30
CA GLN A 107 -2.01 -35.47 23.59
C GLN A 107 -2.06 -34.35 22.55
N ASN A 108 -3.22 -33.69 22.33
CA ASN A 108 -3.34 -32.57 21.36
C ASN A 108 -2.94 -32.90 19.91
N ARG A 109 -3.17 -34.13 19.44
CA ARG A 109 -2.90 -34.54 18.04
C ARG A 109 -3.56 -33.64 16.99
N ALA A 110 -4.71 -33.04 17.32
CA ALA A 110 -5.37 -32.09 16.43
C ALA A 110 -4.51 -30.83 16.19
N LEU A 111 -3.83 -30.31 17.20
CA LEU A 111 -2.93 -29.15 17.07
C LEU A 111 -1.75 -29.48 16.14
N VAL A 112 -1.13 -30.65 16.33
CA VAL A 112 0.00 -31.07 15.49
C VAL A 112 -0.43 -31.30 14.04
N ARG A 113 -1.62 -31.91 13.81
CA ARG A 113 -2.17 -32.06 12.46
C ARG A 113 -2.43 -30.71 11.78
N ASN A 114 -3.04 -29.76 12.49
CA ASN A 114 -3.27 -28.42 11.94
C ASN A 114 -1.95 -27.73 11.56
N MET A 115 -0.89 -27.96 12.34
CA MET A 115 0.44 -27.43 12.04
C MET A 115 1.10 -28.16 10.86
N GLN A 116 0.92 -29.47 10.70
CA GLN A 116 1.35 -30.21 9.50
C GLN A 116 0.64 -29.70 8.25
N ASP A 117 -0.68 -29.48 8.33
CA ASP A 117 -1.46 -28.92 7.24
C ASP A 117 -0.98 -27.50 6.91
N TYR A 118 -0.70 -26.67 7.91
CA TYR A 118 -0.11 -25.35 7.69
C TYR A 118 1.26 -25.39 6.97
N VAL A 119 2.17 -26.27 7.38
CA VAL A 119 3.47 -26.46 6.71
C VAL A 119 3.28 -26.87 5.25
N ARG A 120 2.32 -27.76 4.99
CA ARG A 120 1.99 -28.16 3.61
C ARG A 120 1.45 -27.00 2.77
N ILE A 121 0.65 -26.10 3.36
CA ILE A 121 0.19 -24.89 2.67
C ILE A 121 1.40 -24.02 2.27
N LEU A 122 2.39 -23.87 3.17
CA LEU A 122 3.61 -23.10 2.93
C LEU A 122 4.49 -23.70 1.83
N ASP A 123 4.57 -25.03 1.75
CA ASP A 123 5.33 -25.76 0.73
C ASP A 123 4.58 -25.93 -0.61
N ASP A 124 3.51 -25.17 -0.84
CA ASP A 124 2.62 -25.29 -2.00
C ASP A 124 2.08 -26.72 -2.23
N GLN A 125 2.00 -27.52 -1.17
CA GLN A 125 1.43 -28.86 -1.27
C GLN A 125 -0.10 -28.79 -1.27
N PRO A 126 -0.77 -29.63 -2.07
CA PRO A 126 -2.21 -29.73 -2.04
C PRO A 126 -2.66 -30.26 -0.69
N ILE A 127 -3.59 -29.55 -0.07
CA ILE A 127 -4.23 -30.00 1.17
C ILE A 127 -5.74 -30.02 1.02
N SER A 128 -6.38 -30.92 1.75
CA SER A 128 -7.81 -30.90 1.99
C SER A 128 -8.00 -31.05 3.49
N PRO A 129 -8.01 -29.92 4.25
CA PRO A 129 -8.23 -29.94 5.69
C PRO A 129 -9.46 -30.80 5.99
N SER A 130 -9.25 -31.92 6.68
CA SER A 130 -10.33 -32.86 7.02
C SER A 130 -10.75 -32.63 8.46
N GLY A 131 -12.04 -32.37 8.67
CA GLY A 131 -12.61 -32.16 10.00
C GLY A 131 -13.54 -30.94 10.07
N HIS A 132 -13.97 -30.63 11.29
CA HIS A 132 -14.81 -29.47 11.60
C HIS A 132 -14.14 -28.68 12.72
N GLY A 133 -14.13 -27.35 12.62
CA GLY A 133 -13.62 -26.48 13.66
C GLY A 133 -12.96 -25.20 13.14
N PRO A 134 -12.68 -24.25 14.05
CA PRO A 134 -12.18 -22.92 13.69
C PRO A 134 -10.82 -22.96 12.99
N ASN A 135 -9.92 -23.86 13.39
CA ASN A 135 -8.60 -24.00 12.76
C ASN A 135 -8.68 -24.58 11.35
N VAL A 136 -9.58 -25.54 11.12
CA VAL A 136 -9.80 -26.14 9.79
C VAL A 136 -10.32 -25.08 8.82
N ALA A 137 -11.27 -24.25 9.28
CA ALA A 137 -11.80 -23.14 8.49
C ALA A 137 -10.71 -22.10 8.17
N LEU A 138 -9.85 -21.76 9.13
CA LEU A 138 -8.71 -20.86 8.88
C LEU A 138 -7.72 -21.45 7.88
N LEU A 139 -7.38 -22.74 7.98
CA LEU A 139 -6.49 -23.41 7.03
C LEU A 139 -7.08 -23.43 5.61
N GLN A 140 -8.39 -23.67 5.47
CA GLN A 140 -9.09 -23.58 4.19
C GLN A 140 -9.02 -22.16 3.62
N ALA A 141 -9.31 -21.14 4.45
CA ALA A 141 -9.19 -19.74 4.05
C ALA A 141 -7.76 -19.36 3.63
N MET A 142 -6.74 -19.89 4.32
CA MET A 142 -5.34 -19.66 3.94
C MET A 142 -4.99 -20.23 2.56
N VAL A 143 -5.51 -21.40 2.20
CA VAL A 143 -5.36 -21.95 0.83
C VAL A 143 -6.01 -21.00 -0.18
N GLU A 144 -7.22 -20.52 0.10
CA GLU A 144 -7.90 -19.54 -0.76
C GLU A 144 -7.08 -18.25 -0.92
N TYR A 145 -6.56 -17.68 0.17
CA TYR A 145 -5.76 -16.44 0.14
C TYR A 145 -4.43 -16.59 -0.61
N ARG A 146 -3.80 -17.75 -0.53
CA ARG A 146 -2.57 -18.05 -1.26
C ARG A 146 -2.78 -17.95 -2.76
N ASP A 147 -3.82 -18.64 -3.22
CA ASP A 147 -4.15 -18.83 -4.63
C ASP A 147 -4.92 -17.61 -5.20
N HIS A 148 -5.36 -16.69 -4.33
CA HIS A 148 -6.08 -15.48 -4.72
C HIS A 148 -5.18 -14.49 -5.48
N GLN A 149 -5.56 -14.20 -6.73
CA GLN A 149 -4.84 -13.25 -7.58
C GLN A 149 -5.64 -12.01 -7.96
N ARG A 150 -6.98 -12.06 -7.99
CA ARG A 150 -7.84 -10.94 -8.44
C ARG A 150 -9.22 -10.98 -7.78
N GLY A 151 -9.84 -9.81 -7.65
CA GLY A 151 -11.18 -9.66 -7.10
C GLY A 151 -11.20 -9.55 -5.57
N SER A 152 -12.40 -9.50 -4.98
CA SER A 152 -12.55 -9.34 -3.54
C SER A 152 -12.00 -10.54 -2.79
N VAL A 153 -11.22 -10.27 -1.74
CA VAL A 153 -10.63 -11.32 -0.90
C VAL A 153 -11.69 -11.87 0.04
N PRO A 154 -11.82 -13.20 0.17
CA PRO A 154 -12.79 -13.79 1.08
C PRO A 154 -12.64 -13.25 2.50
N PRO A 155 -13.75 -13.04 3.24
CA PRO A 155 -13.68 -12.64 4.64
C PRO A 155 -13.02 -13.73 5.49
N LEU A 156 -12.58 -13.37 6.69
CA LEU A 156 -12.16 -14.40 7.65
C LEU A 156 -13.35 -15.32 7.98
N PRO A 157 -13.11 -16.64 8.08
CA PRO A 157 -14.17 -17.58 8.40
C PRO A 157 -14.70 -17.28 9.80
N THR A 158 -16.03 -17.21 9.90
CA THR A 158 -16.67 -17.00 11.19
C THR A 158 -16.59 -18.27 12.04
N THR A 159 -16.07 -18.16 13.26
CA THR A 159 -15.88 -19.31 14.15
C THR A 159 -17.12 -19.53 15.04
N HIS A 160 -18.30 -19.77 14.43
CA HIS A 160 -19.55 -19.94 15.18
C HIS A 160 -19.67 -21.31 15.88
N SER A 161 -18.83 -22.28 15.53
CA SER A 161 -18.92 -23.65 16.04
C SER A 161 -17.71 -24.03 16.93
N GLY A 162 -17.85 -23.90 18.25
CA GLY A 162 -17.17 -24.80 19.19
C GLY A 162 -15.77 -24.43 19.71
N GLY A 163 -15.27 -23.20 19.54
CA GLY A 163 -14.05 -22.77 20.21
C GLY A 163 -13.34 -21.58 19.55
N ALA A 164 -12.42 -20.95 20.29
CA ALA A 164 -11.52 -19.95 19.72
C ALA A 164 -10.47 -20.63 18.82
N PRO A 165 -10.10 -20.03 17.67
CA PRO A 165 -9.01 -20.53 16.86
C PRO A 165 -7.68 -20.46 17.60
N ASP A 166 -6.73 -21.27 17.16
CA ASP A 166 -5.34 -21.12 17.58
C ASP A 166 -4.84 -19.72 17.22
N ARG A 167 -4.27 -19.04 18.22
CA ARG A 167 -3.82 -17.66 18.09
C ARG A 167 -2.79 -17.49 16.96
N SER A 168 -1.87 -18.43 16.81
CA SER A 168 -0.80 -18.35 15.80
C SER A 168 -1.37 -18.58 14.39
N LEU A 169 -2.33 -19.51 14.24
CA LEU A 169 -3.03 -19.71 12.97
C LEU A 169 -3.85 -18.48 12.57
N LEU A 170 -4.58 -17.87 13.52
CA LEU A 170 -5.31 -16.64 13.26
C LEU A 170 -4.38 -15.49 12.85
N GLN A 171 -3.22 -15.36 13.50
CA GLN A 171 -2.22 -14.36 13.14
C GLN A 171 -1.75 -14.54 11.69
N ARG A 172 -1.37 -15.77 11.31
CA ARG A 172 -0.89 -16.07 9.97
C ARG A 172 -1.98 -15.94 8.91
N ALA A 173 -3.21 -16.34 9.22
CA ALA A 173 -4.36 -16.11 8.34
C ALA A 173 -4.60 -14.62 8.07
N LEU A 174 -4.47 -13.75 9.09
CA LEU A 174 -4.56 -12.30 8.92
C LEU A 174 -3.43 -11.72 8.06
N GLU A 175 -2.19 -12.17 8.27
CA GLU A 175 -1.04 -11.76 7.45
C GLU A 175 -1.25 -12.17 5.98
N TRP A 176 -1.76 -13.38 5.74
CA TRP A 176 -2.02 -13.92 4.42
C TRP A 176 -3.19 -13.22 3.73
N ARG A 177 -4.28 -12.95 4.47
CA ARG A 177 -5.40 -12.17 3.97
C ARG A 177 -4.96 -10.76 3.61
N LEU A 178 -4.15 -10.12 4.46
CA LEU A 178 -3.58 -8.80 4.18
C LEU A 178 -2.72 -8.83 2.90
N ALA A 179 -1.87 -9.84 2.73
CA ALA A 179 -1.04 -10.00 1.51
C ALA A 179 -1.87 -10.33 0.26
N ALA A 180 -2.95 -11.10 0.39
CA ALA A 180 -3.88 -11.37 -0.71
C ALA A 180 -4.65 -10.10 -1.11
N ALA A 181 -5.12 -9.34 -0.13
CA ALA A 181 -5.82 -8.07 -0.34
C ALA A 181 -4.90 -7.03 -0.98
N TRP A 182 -3.65 -6.99 -0.53
CA TRP A 182 -2.59 -6.22 -1.14
C TRP A 182 -2.44 -6.49 -2.64
N ARG A 183 -2.23 -7.77 -2.99
CA ARG A 183 -1.96 -8.20 -4.37
C ARG A 183 -3.17 -8.02 -5.30
N SER A 184 -4.37 -8.16 -4.76
CA SER A 184 -5.63 -8.06 -5.53
C SER A 184 -6.15 -6.63 -5.68
N GLY A 185 -5.59 -5.67 -4.93
CA GLY A 185 -6.09 -4.28 -4.92
C GLY A 185 -7.35 -4.08 -4.07
N ASP A 186 -7.66 -5.03 -3.18
CA ASP A 186 -8.80 -4.94 -2.27
C ASP A 186 -8.43 -4.11 -1.03
N GLY A 187 -8.50 -2.78 -1.18
CA GLY A 187 -8.13 -1.82 -0.14
C GLY A 187 -8.91 -1.99 1.17
N ASP A 188 -10.18 -2.37 1.10
CA ASP A 188 -11.05 -2.54 2.26
C ASP A 188 -10.67 -3.78 3.05
N ALA A 189 -10.49 -4.93 2.37
CA ALA A 189 -10.03 -6.15 3.02
C ALA A 189 -8.61 -5.98 3.61
N ALA A 190 -7.74 -5.20 2.94
CA ALA A 190 -6.41 -4.89 3.44
C ALA A 190 -6.48 -4.03 4.72
N ALA A 191 -7.29 -2.96 4.70
CA ALA A 191 -7.46 -2.07 5.85
C ALA A 191 -8.07 -2.81 7.05
N GLU A 192 -9.08 -3.66 6.81
CA GLU A 192 -9.71 -4.50 7.84
C GLU A 192 -8.72 -5.50 8.45
N SER A 193 -7.97 -6.22 7.61
CA SER A 193 -6.98 -7.21 8.07
C SER A 193 -5.86 -6.55 8.86
N ALA A 194 -5.40 -5.36 8.43
CA ALA A 194 -4.42 -4.58 9.17
C ALA A 194 -4.95 -4.10 10.54
N ALA A 195 -6.21 -3.65 10.61
CA ALA A 195 -6.86 -3.26 11.86
C ALA A 195 -6.97 -4.44 12.83
N GLN A 196 -7.41 -5.60 12.35
CA GLN A 196 -7.56 -6.81 13.15
C GLN A 196 -6.20 -7.33 13.64
N LEU A 197 -5.17 -7.34 12.78
CA LEU A 197 -3.81 -7.68 13.18
C LEU A 197 -3.31 -6.75 14.29
N ALA A 198 -3.51 -5.43 14.13
CA ALA A 198 -3.08 -4.43 15.09
C ALA A 198 -3.81 -4.49 16.44
N PHE A 199 -5.08 -4.91 16.42
CA PHE A 199 -5.94 -5.03 17.60
C PHE A 199 -5.68 -6.34 18.35
N LEU A 200 -5.70 -7.48 17.66
CA LEU A 200 -5.58 -8.81 18.25
C LEU A 200 -4.13 -9.16 18.65
N PHE A 201 -3.15 -8.57 17.96
CA PHE A 201 -1.73 -8.89 18.14
C PHE A 201 -0.89 -7.64 18.41
N PRO A 202 -1.16 -6.85 19.47
CA PRO A 202 -0.51 -5.57 19.69
C PRO A 202 1.02 -5.63 19.91
N LYS A 203 1.56 -6.82 20.21
CA LYS A 203 3.00 -7.08 20.35
C LYS A 203 3.66 -7.53 19.04
N HIS A 204 2.88 -7.78 17.99
CA HIS A 204 3.40 -8.23 16.70
C HIS A 204 4.29 -7.13 16.11
N PRO A 205 5.46 -7.46 15.53
CA PRO A 205 6.38 -6.43 15.06
C PRO A 205 5.82 -5.61 13.88
N ALA A 206 4.87 -6.15 13.10
CA ALA A 206 4.18 -5.39 12.05
C ALA A 206 3.07 -4.47 12.59
N THR A 207 2.68 -4.55 13.88
CA THR A 207 1.58 -3.77 14.48
C THR A 207 1.69 -2.27 14.20
N PRO A 208 2.85 -1.60 14.39
CA PRO A 208 2.94 -0.16 14.16
C PRO A 208 2.65 0.22 12.70
N TYR A 209 3.07 -0.63 11.76
CA TYR A 209 2.85 -0.46 10.33
C TYR A 209 1.42 -0.79 9.93
N ALA A 210 0.82 -1.83 10.51
CA ALA A 210 -0.58 -2.18 10.32
C ALA A 210 -1.52 -1.07 10.81
N ARG A 211 -1.22 -0.44 11.96
CA ARG A 211 -1.94 0.74 12.44
C ARG A 211 -1.79 1.94 11.51
N LEU A 212 -0.57 2.19 11.03
CA LEU A 212 -0.30 3.27 10.10
C LEU A 212 -1.07 3.07 8.79
N PHE A 213 -1.03 1.85 8.24
CA PHE A 213 -1.74 1.49 7.04
C PHE A 213 -3.25 1.63 7.21
N HIS A 214 -3.82 1.03 8.28
CA HIS A 214 -5.26 1.14 8.57
C HIS A 214 -5.70 2.61 8.69
N GLN A 215 -4.93 3.45 9.39
CA GLN A 215 -5.25 4.87 9.48
C GLN A 215 -5.16 5.57 8.13
N ALA A 216 -4.11 5.30 7.35
CA ALA A 216 -3.95 5.89 6.02
C ALA A 216 -5.08 5.47 5.06
N MET A 217 -5.74 4.35 5.33
CA MET A 217 -6.87 3.83 4.57
C MET A 217 -8.23 4.28 5.10
N SER A 218 -8.32 5.08 6.19
CA SER A 218 -9.62 5.51 6.70
C SER A 218 -10.34 6.44 5.73
N GLU A 219 -11.66 6.31 5.63
CA GLU A 219 -12.50 7.30 4.94
C GLU A 219 -12.43 8.64 5.68
N GLY A 220 -12.24 9.73 4.93
CA GLY A 220 -12.17 11.07 5.52
C GLY A 220 -10.97 11.26 6.45
N LEU A 221 -9.81 10.72 6.07
CA LEU A 221 -8.55 10.88 6.80
C LEU A 221 -8.32 12.37 7.17
N GLU A 222 -8.47 12.70 8.45
CA GLU A 222 -8.33 14.09 8.90
C GLU A 222 -6.85 14.51 8.91
N GLU A 223 -6.63 15.79 8.64
CA GLU A 223 -5.33 16.40 8.70
C GLU A 223 -4.70 16.22 10.10
N GLY A 224 -3.48 15.66 10.13
CA GLY A 224 -2.72 15.44 11.36
C GLY A 224 -3.00 14.13 12.11
N GLN A 225 -3.98 13.30 11.71
CA GLN A 225 -4.18 11.96 12.32
C GLN A 225 -2.94 11.07 12.17
N LEU A 226 -2.38 11.01 10.95
CA LEU A 226 -1.13 10.28 10.68
C LEU A 226 0.06 10.88 11.43
N GLY A 227 0.15 12.21 11.48
CA GLY A 227 1.19 12.92 12.24
C GLY A 227 1.21 12.53 13.72
N ARG A 228 0.04 12.42 14.36
CA ARG A 228 -0.09 11.96 15.75
C ARG A 228 0.37 10.51 15.94
N LEU A 229 0.04 9.61 15.01
CA LEU A 229 0.48 8.21 15.08
C LEU A 229 2.00 8.08 14.90
N LEU A 230 2.58 8.79 13.93
CA LEU A 230 4.01 8.80 13.68
C LEU A 230 4.78 9.42 14.86
N GLY A 231 4.25 10.49 15.48
CA GLY A 231 4.85 11.12 16.65
C GLY A 231 4.80 10.26 17.92
N ARG A 232 3.73 9.47 18.11
CA ARG A 232 3.60 8.56 19.27
C ARG A 232 4.41 7.28 19.12
N ASN A 233 4.61 6.80 17.88
CA ASN A 233 5.32 5.56 17.60
C ASN A 233 6.82 5.82 17.31
N SER A 234 7.56 6.39 18.26
CA SER A 234 9.02 6.57 18.14
C SER A 234 9.83 5.26 17.94
N ALA A 235 9.16 4.10 18.08
CA ALA A 235 9.68 2.76 17.79
C ALA A 235 9.72 2.40 16.29
N THR A 236 8.94 3.07 15.42
CA THR A 236 9.08 2.92 13.96
C THR A 236 10.21 3.81 13.48
N ARG A 237 11.47 3.39 13.70
CA ARG A 237 12.65 4.11 13.20
C ARG A 237 12.99 3.81 11.74
N ASN A 238 12.30 2.84 11.14
CA ASN A 238 12.56 2.47 9.76
C ASN A 238 11.79 3.39 8.81
N GLU A 239 12.37 4.55 8.50
CA GLU A 239 11.82 5.51 7.54
C GLU A 239 11.49 4.87 6.18
N ALA A 240 12.27 3.89 5.74
CA ALA A 240 12.03 3.19 4.48
C ALA A 240 10.75 2.33 4.56
N ALA A 241 10.54 1.62 5.67
CA ALA A 241 9.32 0.85 5.89
C ALA A 241 8.07 1.76 6.03
N ILE A 242 8.20 2.90 6.71
CA ILE A 242 7.12 3.90 6.80
C ILE A 242 6.77 4.42 5.41
N ALA A 243 7.76 4.86 4.64
CA ALA A 243 7.55 5.36 3.28
C ALA A 243 6.92 4.28 2.38
N ALA A 244 7.37 3.04 2.50
CA ALA A 244 6.79 1.91 1.78
C ALA A 244 5.31 1.75 2.10
N VAL A 245 4.93 1.70 3.39
CA VAL A 245 3.54 1.54 3.86
C VAL A 245 2.63 2.70 3.46
N LEU A 246 3.14 3.93 3.48
CA LEU A 246 2.36 5.11 3.08
C LEU A 246 2.11 5.13 1.57
N ARG A 247 3.12 4.84 0.73
CA ARG A 247 2.93 4.69 -0.72
C ARG A 247 1.96 3.58 -1.06
N ALA A 248 2.10 2.48 -0.34
CA ALA A 248 1.20 1.36 -0.34
C ALA A 248 -0.26 1.84 -0.16
N ALA A 249 -0.54 2.62 0.89
CA ALA A 249 -1.87 3.16 1.13
C ALA A 249 -2.33 4.12 0.01
N MET A 250 -1.45 4.97 -0.50
CA MET A 250 -1.76 5.87 -1.63
C MET A 250 -2.13 5.12 -2.90
N GLN A 251 -1.51 3.96 -3.16
CA GLN A 251 -1.85 3.13 -4.32
C GLN A 251 -3.24 2.49 -4.19
N GLN A 252 -3.62 2.09 -2.97
CA GLN A 252 -4.89 1.42 -2.70
C GLN A 252 -6.06 2.43 -2.55
N ARG A 253 -5.78 3.64 -2.06
CA ARG A 253 -6.75 4.75 -1.94
C ARG A 253 -6.13 6.07 -2.43
N PRO A 254 -6.11 6.28 -3.76
CA PRO A 254 -5.51 7.47 -4.37
C PRO A 254 -6.10 8.79 -3.85
N GLU A 255 -7.37 8.81 -3.45
CA GLU A 255 -8.06 9.96 -2.86
C GLU A 255 -7.41 10.46 -1.56
N ASN A 256 -6.72 9.58 -0.82
CA ASN A 256 -6.01 9.94 0.40
C ASN A 256 -4.58 10.46 0.14
N SER A 257 -4.11 10.50 -1.12
CA SER A 257 -2.73 10.82 -1.46
C SER A 257 -2.25 12.17 -0.95
N LEU A 258 -3.10 13.20 -1.02
CA LEU A 258 -2.76 14.55 -0.57
C LEU A 258 -2.56 14.62 0.95
N ALA A 259 -3.35 13.86 1.72
CA ALA A 259 -3.23 13.78 3.16
C ALA A 259 -2.05 12.90 3.61
N ILE A 260 -1.71 11.86 2.83
CA ILE A 260 -0.62 10.93 3.15
C ILE A 260 0.76 11.50 2.81
N LEU A 261 0.91 12.13 1.64
CA LEU A 261 2.19 12.52 1.08
C LEU A 261 3.06 13.39 2.02
N PRO A 262 2.52 14.38 2.77
CA PRO A 262 3.29 15.16 3.73
C PRO A 262 3.99 14.32 4.81
N HIS A 263 3.45 13.13 5.11
CA HIS A 263 3.97 12.22 6.13
C HIS A 263 5.04 11.25 5.62
N ILE A 264 5.27 11.16 4.31
CA ILE A 264 6.42 10.43 3.77
C ILE A 264 7.69 11.21 4.11
N PRO A 265 8.70 10.61 4.77
CA PRO A 265 9.95 11.28 5.10
C PRO A 265 10.59 11.91 3.87
N SER A 266 10.99 13.19 3.95
CA SER A 266 11.55 13.93 2.81
C SER A 266 12.77 13.25 2.19
N SER A 267 13.62 12.64 3.03
CA SER A 267 14.79 11.82 2.66
C SER A 267 14.44 10.60 1.81
N LYS A 268 13.19 10.13 1.87
CA LYS A 268 12.69 8.94 1.18
C LYS A 268 11.80 9.27 0.00
N ARG A 269 11.40 10.52 -0.22
CA ARG A 269 10.48 10.89 -1.30
C ARG A 269 11.11 10.71 -2.67
N SER A 270 10.35 10.14 -3.61
CA SER A 270 10.69 10.16 -5.03
C SER A 270 10.71 11.61 -5.57
N GLY A 271 11.21 11.80 -6.78
CA GLY A 271 11.18 13.10 -7.44
C GLY A 271 9.76 13.67 -7.56
N PRO A 272 8.82 12.92 -8.19
CA PRO A 272 7.40 13.29 -8.27
C PRO A 272 6.75 13.59 -6.92
N GLU A 273 7.06 12.83 -5.87
CA GLU A 273 6.54 13.05 -4.52
C GLU A 273 7.05 14.36 -3.90
N ARG A 274 8.31 14.72 -4.13
CA ARG A 274 8.86 16.00 -3.68
C ARG A 274 8.17 17.17 -4.36
N LEU A 275 7.96 17.10 -5.67
CA LEU A 275 7.28 18.14 -6.43
C LEU A 275 5.81 18.27 -6.04
N THR A 276 5.10 17.16 -5.91
CA THR A 276 3.70 17.18 -5.48
C THR A 276 3.57 17.81 -4.10
N SER A 277 4.50 17.52 -3.18
CA SER A 277 4.51 18.18 -1.86
C SER A 277 4.81 19.68 -1.94
N LEU A 278 5.66 20.13 -2.87
CA LEU A 278 5.89 21.56 -3.08
C LEU A 278 4.65 22.26 -3.64
N ILE A 279 3.96 21.61 -4.58
CA ILE A 279 2.72 22.09 -5.20
C ILE A 279 1.61 22.23 -4.15
N ILE A 280 1.43 21.23 -3.29
CA ILE A 280 0.43 21.27 -2.20
C ILE A 280 0.70 22.44 -1.24
N ASN A 281 1.97 22.77 -1.00
CA ASN A 281 2.36 23.90 -0.16
C ASN A 281 2.34 25.24 -0.92
N GLU A 282 1.52 25.36 -1.96
CA GLU A 282 1.29 26.57 -2.77
C GLU A 282 2.59 27.24 -3.28
N SER A 283 3.56 26.42 -3.72
CA SER A 283 4.80 26.95 -4.31
C SER A 283 4.56 27.62 -5.66
N SER A 284 5.30 28.68 -5.97
CA SER A 284 5.20 29.34 -7.27
C SER A 284 5.59 28.40 -8.43
N PRO A 285 5.02 28.57 -9.63
CA PRO A 285 5.37 27.80 -10.82
C PRO A 285 6.88 27.75 -11.11
N GLU A 286 7.61 28.85 -10.85
CA GLU A 286 9.06 28.92 -11.00
C GLU A 286 9.78 27.96 -10.07
N ARG A 287 9.41 27.96 -8.78
CA ARG A 287 10.07 27.10 -7.78
C ARG A 287 9.83 25.62 -8.07
N VAL A 288 8.64 25.27 -8.53
CA VAL A 288 8.31 23.90 -8.97
C VAL A 288 9.13 23.51 -10.20
N THR A 289 9.30 24.43 -11.16
CA THR A 289 10.13 24.23 -12.35
C THR A 289 11.60 24.00 -11.98
N GLU A 290 12.19 24.87 -11.15
CA GLU A 290 13.58 24.76 -10.70
C GLU A 290 13.86 23.46 -9.93
N GLU A 291 12.91 23.00 -9.12
CA GLU A 291 13.02 21.70 -8.44
C GLU A 291 13.01 20.55 -9.44
N ALA A 292 12.12 20.58 -10.43
CA ALA A 292 11.98 19.50 -11.42
C ALA A 292 13.23 19.38 -12.28
N GLU A 293 13.78 20.50 -12.73
CA GLU A 293 15.05 20.56 -13.46
C GLU A 293 16.20 19.98 -12.63
N ARG A 294 16.27 20.32 -11.33
CA ARG A 294 17.31 19.80 -10.43
C ARG A 294 17.22 18.28 -10.25
N GLN A 295 16.02 17.72 -10.32
CA GLN A 295 15.81 16.28 -10.23
C GLN A 295 16.16 15.56 -11.55
N GLY A 296 15.93 16.20 -12.70
CA GLY A 296 16.36 15.71 -14.01
C GLY A 296 15.68 14.43 -14.50
N SER A 297 14.61 13.98 -13.85
CA SER A 297 13.84 12.81 -14.28
C SER A 297 12.58 13.24 -15.04
N ASP A 298 12.27 12.59 -16.16
CA ASP A 298 11.07 12.85 -16.98
C ASP A 298 9.76 12.80 -16.17
N GLU A 299 9.68 11.95 -15.15
CA GLU A 299 8.50 11.83 -14.27
C GLU A 299 8.29 13.12 -13.45
N ALA A 300 9.38 13.65 -12.89
CA ALA A 300 9.36 14.92 -12.16
C ALA A 300 9.04 16.09 -13.09
N LEU A 301 9.67 16.13 -14.26
CA LEU A 301 9.39 17.13 -15.29
C LEU A 301 7.92 17.08 -15.73
N GLY A 302 7.32 15.88 -15.83
CA GLY A 302 5.91 15.70 -16.17
C GLY A 302 4.95 16.27 -15.13
N VAL A 303 5.20 16.03 -13.82
CA VAL A 303 4.40 16.62 -12.73
C VAL A 303 4.49 18.15 -12.74
N ALA A 304 5.70 18.69 -12.89
CA ALA A 304 5.89 20.14 -12.98
C ALA A 304 5.21 20.73 -14.23
N ALA A 305 5.32 20.05 -15.38
CA ALA A 305 4.69 20.48 -16.63
C ALA A 305 3.16 20.61 -16.49
N ALA A 306 2.50 19.63 -15.88
CA ALA A 306 1.07 19.69 -15.63
C ALA A 306 0.69 20.89 -14.73
N TYR A 307 1.47 21.15 -13.68
CA TYR A 307 1.24 22.27 -12.77
C TYR A 307 1.47 23.64 -13.43
N VAL A 308 2.55 23.83 -14.19
CA VAL A 308 2.80 25.11 -14.87
C VAL A 308 1.76 25.37 -15.96
N LEU A 309 1.31 24.32 -16.65
CA LEU A 309 0.23 24.41 -17.63
C LEU A 309 -1.11 24.76 -16.99
N SER A 310 -1.43 24.25 -15.79
CA SER A 310 -2.66 24.66 -15.08
C SER A 310 -2.63 26.14 -14.66
N HIS A 311 -1.43 26.72 -14.50
CA HIS A 311 -1.21 28.14 -14.21
C HIS A 311 -0.98 28.99 -15.46
N ASN A 312 -1.20 28.43 -16.65
CA ASN A 312 -1.01 29.09 -17.95
C ASN A 312 0.42 29.63 -18.18
N ARG A 313 1.43 28.97 -17.59
CA ARG A 313 2.86 29.31 -17.74
C ARG A 313 3.52 28.49 -18.83
N VAL A 314 3.13 28.80 -20.07
CA VAL A 314 3.61 28.12 -21.28
C VAL A 314 5.11 28.32 -21.50
N ASP A 315 5.65 29.47 -21.07
CA ASP A 315 7.09 29.76 -21.03
C ASP A 315 7.86 28.72 -20.22
N LEU A 316 7.38 28.41 -19.02
CA LEU A 316 7.99 27.41 -18.14
C LEU A 316 7.79 25.99 -18.70
N ALA A 317 6.64 25.69 -19.31
CA ALA A 317 6.41 24.40 -19.96
C ALA A 317 7.39 24.12 -21.11
N ARG A 318 7.68 25.13 -21.95
CA ARG A 318 8.69 25.01 -23.03
C ARG A 318 10.09 24.79 -22.46
N ARG A 319 10.44 25.49 -21.38
CA ARG A 319 11.71 25.30 -20.68
C ARG A 319 11.86 23.88 -20.11
N LEU A 320 10.81 23.34 -19.51
CA LEU A 320 10.77 21.96 -19.04
C LEU A 320 10.92 20.94 -20.19
N ALA A 321 10.28 21.20 -21.34
CA ALA A 321 10.39 20.32 -22.52
C ALA A 321 11.85 20.18 -22.97
N ALA A 322 12.59 21.29 -23.05
CA ALA A 322 14.00 21.32 -23.46
C ALA A 322 14.96 20.65 -22.45
N THR A 323 14.50 20.34 -21.24
CA THR A 323 15.34 19.73 -20.17
C THR A 323 15.19 18.21 -20.10
N GLY A 324 14.09 17.65 -20.62
CA GLY A 324 13.81 16.22 -20.53
C GLY A 324 14.51 15.39 -21.60
N SER A 325 14.23 14.08 -21.60
CA SER A 325 14.63 13.21 -22.71
C SER A 325 13.97 13.62 -24.03
N GLU A 326 14.52 13.21 -25.17
CA GLU A 326 13.93 13.46 -26.50
C GLU A 326 12.44 13.02 -26.57
N GLY A 327 12.11 11.89 -25.95
CA GLY A 327 10.74 11.40 -25.88
C GLY A 327 9.83 12.26 -25.00
N PHE A 328 10.35 12.84 -23.90
CA PHE A 328 9.62 13.80 -23.09
C PHE A 328 9.45 15.14 -23.80
N GLU A 329 10.54 15.69 -24.36
CA GLU A 329 10.55 16.92 -25.12
C GLU A 329 9.51 16.88 -26.24
N ARG A 330 9.52 15.83 -27.07
CA ARG A 330 8.55 15.67 -28.16
C ARG A 330 7.11 15.67 -27.66
N ARG A 331 6.82 14.93 -26.58
CA ARG A 331 5.47 14.85 -26.00
C ARG A 331 5.02 16.19 -25.42
N LEU A 332 5.84 16.84 -24.60
CA LEU A 332 5.45 18.11 -23.97
C LEU A 332 5.38 19.24 -24.99
N SER A 333 6.30 19.31 -25.95
CA SER A 333 6.24 20.25 -27.07
C SER A 333 4.99 20.06 -27.90
N THR A 334 4.53 18.81 -28.11
CA THR A 334 3.23 18.54 -28.76
C THR A 334 2.07 19.10 -27.95
N ILE A 335 2.04 18.86 -26.63
CA ILE A 335 0.98 19.37 -25.75
C ILE A 335 0.94 20.91 -25.76
N VAL A 336 2.10 21.54 -25.63
CA VAL A 336 2.24 22.99 -25.68
C VAL A 336 1.80 23.54 -27.04
N ALA A 337 2.27 22.95 -28.14
CA ALA A 337 1.92 23.38 -29.49
C ALA A 337 0.44 23.19 -29.79
N ARG A 338 -0.19 22.09 -29.31
CA ARG A 338 -1.65 21.89 -29.41
C ARG A 338 -2.41 22.95 -28.63
N ARG A 339 -2.00 23.23 -27.39
CA ARG A 339 -2.67 24.23 -26.55
C ARG A 339 -2.60 25.64 -27.13
N GLU A 340 -1.45 26.00 -27.70
CA GLU A 340 -1.22 27.31 -28.33
C GLU A 340 -1.71 27.37 -29.78
N LEU A 341 -2.08 26.23 -30.36
CA LEU A 341 -2.39 26.05 -31.78
C LEU A 341 -1.25 26.50 -32.71
N ASP A 342 -0.01 26.15 -32.33
CA ASP A 342 1.22 26.39 -33.11
C ASP A 342 1.38 25.30 -34.19
N PHE A 343 0.76 25.53 -35.34
CA PHE A 343 0.74 24.57 -36.46
C PHE A 343 2.13 24.31 -37.04
N ALA A 344 2.99 25.32 -37.10
CA ALA A 344 4.35 25.17 -37.60
C ALA A 344 5.15 24.18 -36.73
N THR A 345 5.00 24.26 -35.41
CA THR A 345 5.63 23.31 -34.48
C THR A 345 4.97 21.93 -34.57
N LEU A 346 3.64 21.85 -34.69
CA LEU A 346 2.93 20.57 -34.86
C LEU A 346 3.33 19.84 -36.15
N GLU A 347 3.48 20.56 -37.26
CA GLU A 347 3.96 20.04 -38.54
C GLU A 347 5.40 19.51 -38.42
N LYS A 348 6.30 20.29 -37.80
CA LYS A 348 7.68 19.85 -37.52
C LYS A 348 7.74 18.58 -36.65
N LEU A 349 6.80 18.42 -35.72
CA LEU A 349 6.70 17.25 -34.84
C LEU A 349 6.00 16.05 -35.52
N GLY A 350 5.49 16.22 -36.74
CA GLY A 350 4.77 15.20 -37.51
C GLY A 350 3.37 14.88 -36.98
N VAL A 351 2.71 15.86 -36.34
CA VAL A 351 1.35 15.71 -35.81
C VAL A 351 0.35 16.11 -36.89
N ALA A 352 -0.60 15.22 -37.21
CA ALA A 352 -1.66 15.52 -38.17
C ALA A 352 -2.52 16.69 -37.68
N ILE A 353 -2.66 17.73 -38.52
CA ILE A 353 -3.34 18.99 -38.21
C ILE A 353 -4.88 18.84 -38.27
N GLU A 354 -5.37 17.79 -38.92
CA GLU A 354 -6.81 17.52 -39.14
C GLU A 354 -7.62 17.44 -37.84
N ASP A 355 -7.00 17.02 -36.72
CA ASP A 355 -7.66 16.87 -35.41
C ASP A 355 -7.84 18.17 -34.61
N ILE A 356 -7.28 19.28 -35.09
CA ILE A 356 -7.05 20.50 -34.27
C ILE A 356 -7.63 21.75 -34.95
N GLN A 357 -8.41 21.61 -36.02
CA GLN A 357 -8.93 22.75 -36.78
C GLN A 357 -9.81 23.66 -35.92
N PRO A 358 -9.38 24.91 -35.65
CA PRO A 358 -10.20 25.87 -34.93
C PRO A 358 -11.46 26.17 -35.71
N GLN A 359 -12.63 26.11 -35.07
CA GLN A 359 -13.88 26.45 -35.70
C GLN A 359 -14.44 27.74 -35.13
N PRO A 360 -14.96 28.65 -35.98
CA PRO A 360 -15.71 29.78 -35.49
C PRO A 360 -17.02 29.28 -34.85
N MET A 361 -17.21 29.59 -33.57
CA MET A 361 -18.42 29.34 -32.80
C MET A 361 -19.18 30.65 -32.60
N LEU A 362 -20.53 30.57 -32.62
CA LEU A 362 -21.43 31.67 -32.28
C LEU A 362 -21.13 32.94 -33.08
N ILE A 363 -21.37 32.88 -34.40
CA ILE A 363 -21.20 34.04 -35.27
C ILE A 363 -22.35 35.02 -35.06
N HIS A 364 -22.04 36.21 -34.57
CA HIS A 364 -22.96 37.35 -34.55
C HIS A 364 -22.55 38.36 -35.61
N HIS A 365 -23.52 39.03 -36.20
CA HIS A 365 -23.27 40.04 -37.23
C HIS A 365 -24.11 41.29 -36.95
N GLY A 366 -23.51 42.44 -37.23
CA GLY A 366 -24.19 43.71 -37.31
C GLY A 366 -24.07 44.29 -38.72
N ARG A 367 -24.55 45.53 -38.90
CA ARG A 367 -24.53 46.19 -40.21
C ARG A 367 -23.13 46.24 -40.83
N ASP A 368 -22.10 46.46 -40.01
CA ASP A 368 -20.71 46.66 -40.48
C ASP A 368 -19.69 45.82 -39.68
N TRP A 369 -20.11 44.76 -38.99
CA TRP A 369 -19.20 43.94 -38.19
C TRP A 369 -19.64 42.48 -38.11
N ILE A 370 -18.67 41.60 -37.89
CA ILE A 370 -18.86 40.19 -37.54
C ILE A 370 -18.10 39.93 -36.25
N SER A 371 -18.70 39.17 -35.34
CA SER A 371 -17.99 38.60 -34.21
C SER A 371 -18.16 37.08 -34.17
N PHE A 372 -17.12 36.39 -33.72
CA PHE A 372 -17.14 34.95 -33.53
C PHE A 372 -16.13 34.54 -32.46
N HIS A 373 -16.37 33.41 -31.83
CA HIS A 373 -15.40 32.77 -30.96
C HIS A 373 -14.55 31.80 -31.77
N LEU A 374 -13.23 31.81 -31.59
CA LEU A 374 -12.33 30.84 -32.21
C LEU A 374 -11.77 29.90 -31.14
N SER A 375 -12.09 28.62 -31.29
CA SER A 375 -11.52 27.54 -30.48
C SER A 375 -11.49 26.22 -31.25
N ASP A 376 -10.67 25.28 -30.82
CA ASP A 376 -10.76 23.89 -31.28
C ASP A 376 -11.94 23.14 -30.61
N SER A 377 -12.13 21.87 -30.97
CA SER A 377 -13.16 20.98 -30.39
C SER A 377 -12.99 20.71 -28.89
N HIS A 378 -11.84 21.07 -28.30
CA HIS A 378 -11.52 20.93 -26.89
C HIS A 378 -11.62 22.27 -26.13
N GLY A 379 -12.00 23.36 -26.80
CA GLY A 379 -12.13 24.69 -26.21
C GLY A 379 -10.82 25.46 -26.07
N ASN A 380 -9.72 25.00 -26.69
CA ASN A 380 -8.45 25.72 -26.69
C ASN A 380 -8.53 26.93 -27.63
N ILE A 381 -7.97 28.06 -27.19
CA ILE A 381 -8.04 29.34 -27.89
C ILE A 381 -6.68 29.62 -28.56
N PRO A 382 -6.60 29.80 -29.89
CA PRO A 382 -5.32 29.90 -30.59
C PRO A 382 -4.56 31.16 -30.19
N THR A 383 -3.46 31.10 -29.45
CA THR A 383 -2.69 32.30 -29.07
C THR A 383 -1.84 32.86 -30.22
N ALA A 384 -1.76 32.14 -31.35
CA ALA A 384 -0.91 32.44 -32.49
C ALA A 384 -0.98 33.92 -32.95
N GLN A 385 0.21 34.54 -33.04
CA GLN A 385 0.45 35.73 -33.85
C GLN A 385 0.39 35.27 -35.31
N GLY A 386 -0.50 35.84 -36.13
CA GLY A 386 -0.66 35.40 -37.53
C GLY A 386 -2.07 34.95 -37.92
N LEU A 387 -3.07 35.14 -37.06
CA LEU A 387 -4.47 35.03 -37.48
C LEU A 387 -4.75 36.05 -38.59
N GLN A 388 -5.08 35.53 -39.77
CA GLN A 388 -5.58 36.31 -40.90
C GLN A 388 -7.06 36.00 -41.11
N VAL A 389 -7.87 37.04 -41.18
CA VAL A 389 -9.28 36.93 -41.56
C VAL A 389 -9.42 37.43 -42.98
N ARG A 390 -10.04 36.63 -43.85
CA ARG A 390 -10.43 37.07 -45.19
C ARG A 390 -11.95 37.05 -45.30
N ILE A 391 -12.51 38.10 -45.88
CA ILE A 391 -13.94 38.22 -46.15
C ILE A 391 -14.13 38.38 -47.65
N ASN A 392 -14.90 37.50 -48.26
CA ASN A 392 -15.11 37.45 -49.72
C ASN A 392 -13.79 37.39 -50.50
N GLY A 393 -12.80 36.68 -49.96
CA GLY A 393 -11.47 36.54 -50.54
C GLY A 393 -10.51 37.71 -50.27
N THR A 394 -10.96 38.80 -49.66
CA THR A 394 -10.13 39.96 -49.32
C THR A 394 -9.61 39.85 -47.90
N ALA A 395 -8.29 39.97 -47.71
CA ALA A 395 -7.69 40.00 -46.38
C ALA A 395 -8.11 41.26 -45.62
N ILE A 396 -8.53 41.09 -44.37
CA ILE A 396 -8.86 42.19 -43.47
C ILE A 396 -7.57 42.64 -42.79
N GLU A 397 -7.34 43.95 -42.79
CA GLU A 397 -6.21 44.56 -42.10
C GLU A 397 -6.31 44.33 -40.59
N SER A 398 -5.17 44.11 -39.94
CA SER A 398 -5.10 43.84 -38.50
C SER A 398 -5.78 44.92 -37.65
N ASP A 399 -5.71 46.19 -38.07
CA ASP A 399 -6.29 47.32 -37.36
C ASP A 399 -7.83 47.34 -37.43
N SER A 400 -8.42 46.60 -38.36
CA SER A 400 -9.87 46.37 -38.48
C SER A 400 -10.36 45.14 -37.71
N MET A 401 -9.46 44.50 -36.95
CA MET A 401 -9.75 43.33 -36.14
C MET A 401 -9.43 43.60 -34.66
N VAL A 402 -10.40 43.35 -33.79
CA VAL A 402 -10.21 43.39 -32.34
C VAL A 402 -10.30 41.97 -31.82
N ARG A 403 -9.33 41.58 -31.00
CA ARG A 403 -9.29 40.25 -30.39
C ARG A 403 -9.26 40.35 -28.87
N VAL A 404 -10.19 39.66 -28.22
CA VAL A 404 -10.26 39.54 -26.76
C VAL A 404 -10.44 38.06 -26.39
N GLY A 405 -9.33 37.38 -26.09
CA GLY A 405 -9.35 35.94 -25.83
C GLY A 405 -9.75 35.13 -27.08
N SER A 406 -10.85 34.38 -26.99
CA SER A 406 -11.45 33.65 -28.13
C SER A 406 -12.33 34.52 -29.00
N LEU A 407 -12.82 35.64 -28.47
CA LEU A 407 -13.69 36.54 -29.21
C LEU A 407 -12.87 37.35 -30.20
N ILE A 408 -13.26 37.25 -31.47
CA ILE A 408 -12.72 38.03 -32.57
C ILE A 408 -13.85 38.89 -33.10
N TRP A 409 -13.59 40.18 -33.23
CA TRP A 409 -14.45 41.18 -33.85
C TRP A 409 -13.76 41.71 -35.09
N VAL A 410 -14.49 41.73 -36.19
CA VAL A 410 -13.97 42.16 -37.49
C VAL A 410 -14.89 43.21 -38.05
N HIS A 411 -14.35 44.38 -38.37
CA HIS A 411 -15.08 45.39 -39.13
C HIS A 411 -15.17 44.93 -40.59
N ALA A 412 -16.39 44.78 -41.09
CA ALA A 412 -16.68 44.23 -42.40
C ALA A 412 -17.80 45.04 -43.05
N PRO A 413 -17.53 46.21 -43.63
CA PRO A 413 -18.53 46.95 -44.39
C PRO A 413 -18.86 46.22 -45.70
N GLY A 414 -20.14 46.15 -46.11
CA GLY A 414 -20.52 45.59 -47.41
C GLY A 414 -21.73 44.64 -47.42
N ASP A 415 -21.75 43.72 -48.39
CA ASP A 415 -22.88 42.86 -48.78
C ASP A 415 -23.50 41.98 -47.68
N ASN A 416 -24.74 41.56 -47.90
CA ASN A 416 -25.49 40.66 -47.01
C ASN A 416 -24.95 39.22 -46.97
N ARG A 417 -24.03 38.85 -47.87
CA ARG A 417 -23.43 37.51 -47.94
C ARG A 417 -21.92 37.62 -47.87
N LEU A 418 -21.34 36.95 -46.89
CA LEU A 418 -19.92 37.02 -46.59
C LEU A 418 -19.34 35.62 -46.51
N ASN A 419 -18.30 35.36 -47.30
CA ASN A 419 -17.46 34.17 -47.15
C ASN A 419 -16.32 34.50 -46.21
N LEU A 420 -16.41 34.02 -44.97
CA LEU A 420 -15.38 34.14 -43.96
C LEU A 420 -14.37 33.00 -44.13
N GLU A 421 -13.14 33.34 -44.48
CA GLU A 421 -12.00 32.42 -44.49
C GLU A 421 -11.06 32.81 -43.35
N LEU A 422 -10.77 31.85 -42.48
CA LEU A 422 -9.80 32.01 -41.41
C LEU A 422 -8.52 31.28 -41.78
N ARG A 423 -7.38 31.96 -41.60
CA ARG A 423 -6.06 31.37 -41.73
C ARG A 423 -5.23 31.64 -40.49
N ILE A 424 -4.42 30.68 -40.09
CA ILE A 424 -3.42 30.84 -39.03
C ILE A 424 -2.09 30.41 -39.65
N ASP A 425 -1.09 31.29 -39.63
CA ASP A 425 0.22 31.04 -40.23
C ASP A 425 0.12 30.59 -41.69
N ASP A 426 -0.71 31.28 -42.46
CA ASP A 426 -1.04 31.00 -43.87
C ASP A 426 -1.73 29.65 -44.14
N GLN A 427 -2.03 28.84 -43.13
CA GLN A 427 -2.80 27.61 -43.30
C GLN A 427 -4.31 27.89 -43.21
N PRO A 428 -5.13 27.42 -44.17
CA PRO A 428 -6.58 27.58 -44.11
C PRO A 428 -7.14 26.72 -42.97
N VAL A 429 -7.93 27.36 -42.11
CA VAL A 429 -8.48 26.77 -40.90
C VAL A 429 -9.98 26.49 -41.05
N SER A 430 -10.73 27.45 -41.61
CA SER A 430 -12.16 27.32 -41.80
C SER A 430 -12.64 28.24 -42.92
N ILE A 431 -13.60 27.77 -43.70
CA ILE A 431 -14.38 28.59 -44.64
C ILE A 431 -15.85 28.46 -44.26
N GLN A 432 -16.49 29.58 -43.90
CA GLN A 432 -17.91 29.60 -43.59
C GLN A 432 -18.62 30.71 -44.34
N GLU A 433 -19.82 30.38 -44.82
CA GLU A 433 -20.72 31.33 -45.43
C GLU A 433 -21.61 31.95 -44.34
N VAL A 434 -21.54 33.27 -44.19
CA VAL A 434 -22.27 34.05 -43.20
C VAL A 434 -23.29 34.94 -43.92
N TRP A 435 -24.54 34.83 -43.51
CA TRP A 435 -25.63 35.68 -43.98
C TRP A 435 -25.91 36.76 -42.93
N ARG A 436 -26.02 38.01 -43.37
CA ARG A 436 -26.41 39.16 -42.54
C ARG A 436 -27.92 39.37 -42.46
#